data_AF-A0A316QJK9-F1
#
_entry.id   AF-A0A316QJK9-F1
#
_cell.length_a   1.000
_cell.length_b   1.000
_cell.length_c   1.000
_cell.angle_alpha   90.00
_cell.angle_beta   90.00
_cell.angle_gamma   90.00
#
_symmetry.space_group_name_H-M   'P 1'
#
loop_
_entity.id
_entity.type
_entity.pdbx_description
1 polymer ?
#
loop_
_entity_poly.entity_id
_entity_poly.type
_entity_poly.pdbx_seq_one_letter_code
_entity_poly.pdbx_strand_id
1 'polypeptide(L)'
;MRKRLPSRERRSCVLKFPTERNGSINCYPKRRKRRIVRYKPLKEKEISIKMKIELTEKEVKATLEILALGYYIVGEGGCSQEKRKDYDSAISKVFGEYLQSMENVAVTERKIELSVEEYLDDVEDCLERYMRNNLLDNIAAALADYQYSVKDYITEVEQYSKNQIAEDMYLRVLTEKGMSAVHIEIADFEERVNQEFQAHKENIEKVTGLKKEANEKFLEAIVARIYELLAEHHMTVEELSERSRISLPILSEILSGNCNGIEWGMINKICKTCCINFAEFFTDDAFEGVYETAFFKEK
;
A
#
# COMPACT_ATOMS: atom_id res chain seq x y z
N MET A 1 36.49 2.25 -10.04
CA MET A 1 35.12 2.48 -10.57
C MET A 1 34.30 1.24 -10.19
N ARG A 2 33.15 1.26 -9.50
CA ARG A 2 32.13 2.27 -9.23
C ARG A 2 31.71 2.17 -7.74
N LYS A 3 31.49 3.32 -7.11
CA LYS A 3 30.97 3.45 -5.74
C LYS A 3 29.48 3.07 -5.73
N ARG A 4 29.08 2.26 -4.76
CA ARG A 4 27.67 1.99 -4.41
C ARG A 4 27.08 3.24 -3.72
N LEU A 5 25.90 3.66 -4.16
CA LEU A 5 25.11 4.71 -3.52
C LEU A 5 24.25 4.09 -2.39
N PRO A 6 24.01 4.81 -1.28
CA PRO A 6 23.23 4.32 -0.14
C PRO A 6 21.71 4.48 -0.36
N SER A 7 21.00 3.52 0.21
CA SER A 7 19.55 3.44 0.37
C SER A 7 18.97 4.64 1.13
N ARG A 8 17.83 5.15 0.65
CA ARG A 8 17.07 6.24 1.25
C ARG A 8 16.45 5.78 2.59
N GLU A 9 16.96 6.32 3.70
CA GLU A 9 16.21 6.41 4.96
C GLU A 9 15.09 7.45 4.79
N ARG A 10 13.82 7.03 4.79
CA ARG A 10 12.69 7.93 5.07
C ARG A 10 12.48 7.95 6.58
N ARG A 11 12.65 9.13 7.17
CA ARG A 11 12.39 9.43 8.58
C ARG A 11 10.89 9.30 8.86
N SER A 12 10.52 8.46 9.82
CA SER A 12 9.16 8.45 10.40
C SER A 12 9.00 9.64 11.33
N CYS A 13 8.11 10.58 11.00
CA CYS A 13 7.63 11.57 11.96
C CYS A 13 6.45 10.97 12.72
N VAL A 14 6.71 10.49 13.94
CA VAL A 14 5.68 10.02 14.87
C VAL A 14 5.08 11.24 15.58
N LEU A 15 3.86 11.63 15.22
CA LEU A 15 3.06 12.59 15.98
C LEU A 15 2.35 11.84 17.12
N LYS A 16 2.84 12.01 18.36
CA LYS A 16 2.17 11.54 19.58
C LYS A 16 1.16 12.59 20.04
N PHE A 17 -0.12 12.23 20.08
CA PHE A 17 -1.15 13.00 20.79
C PHE A 17 -1.34 12.43 22.21
N PRO A 18 -1.29 13.24 23.28
CA PRO A 18 -1.68 12.80 24.62
C PRO A 18 -3.19 13.02 24.85
N THR A 19 -3.92 11.93 25.09
CA THR A 19 -5.28 11.92 25.64
C THR A 19 -5.27 12.18 27.15
N GLU A 20 -6.09 13.12 27.62
CA GLU A 20 -6.21 13.49 29.03
C GLU A 20 -7.03 12.49 29.89
N ARG A 21 -6.76 12.59 31.20
CA ARG A 21 -7.59 12.35 32.39
C ARG A 21 -7.45 11.01 33.11
N ASN A 22 -6.84 11.10 34.30
CA ASN A 22 -7.39 10.51 35.51
C ASN A 22 -7.01 11.37 36.73
N GLY A 23 -7.96 11.60 37.63
CA GLY A 23 -7.65 12.01 39.01
C GLY A 23 -8.42 13.21 39.56
N SER A 24 -9.74 13.09 39.75
CA SER A 24 -10.46 13.91 40.73
C SER A 24 -10.15 13.41 42.14
N ILE A 25 -9.52 14.24 42.99
CA ILE A 25 -9.62 14.09 44.44
C ILE A 25 -10.18 15.40 45.01
N ASN A 26 -11.37 15.24 45.56
CA ASN A 26 -12.23 16.21 46.21
C ASN A 26 -11.67 16.55 47.60
N CYS A 27 -11.67 17.82 48.03
CA CYS A 27 -11.81 18.25 49.43
C CYS A 27 -11.83 19.78 49.56
N TYR A 28 -13.02 20.37 49.69
CA TYR A 28 -13.22 21.67 50.34
C TYR A 28 -13.39 21.48 51.88
N PRO A 29 -13.27 22.55 52.70
CA PRO A 29 -12.51 22.55 53.94
C PRO A 29 -13.38 22.69 55.21
N LYS A 30 -12.85 22.33 56.38
CA LYS A 30 -13.43 22.73 57.68
C LYS A 30 -12.73 23.95 58.26
N ARG A 31 -13.44 25.09 58.13
CA ARG A 31 -13.51 26.29 58.99
C ARG A 31 -12.25 26.72 59.77
N ARG A 32 -11.80 27.95 59.49
CA ARG A 32 -11.47 28.94 60.54
C ARG A 32 -11.65 30.37 60.01
N LYS A 33 -12.50 31.15 60.69
CA LYS A 33 -12.75 32.58 60.45
C LYS A 33 -11.46 33.38 60.60
N ARG A 34 -11.09 34.18 59.59
CA ARG A 34 -10.22 35.36 59.78
C ARG A 34 -10.71 36.51 58.87
N ARG A 35 -10.94 37.66 59.51
CA ARG A 35 -11.27 38.97 58.90
C ARG A 35 -10.27 39.30 57.81
N ILE A 36 -10.73 39.70 56.61
CA ILE A 36 -9.91 40.45 55.66
C ILE A 36 -10.76 41.55 54.99
N VAL A 37 -10.38 42.78 55.33
CA VAL A 37 -10.31 44.04 54.57
C VAL A 37 -11.12 44.13 53.26
N ARG A 38 -11.99 45.15 53.19
CA ARG A 38 -12.62 45.62 51.95
C ARG A 38 -11.56 46.07 50.94
N TYR A 39 -11.50 45.42 49.78
CA TYR A 39 -10.87 45.98 48.58
C TYR A 39 -11.96 46.24 47.53
N LYS A 40 -11.99 47.47 47.01
CA LYS A 40 -12.80 47.86 45.84
C LYS A 40 -12.29 47.11 44.61
N PRO A 41 -13.14 46.61 43.70
CA PRO A 41 -12.66 46.00 42.46
C PRO A 41 -12.05 47.09 41.57
N LEU A 42 -10.77 46.90 41.22
CA LEU A 42 -10.11 47.62 40.14
C LEU A 42 -10.66 47.06 38.82
N LYS A 43 -11.12 47.97 37.94
CA LYS A 43 -11.59 47.64 36.59
C LYS A 43 -10.49 46.89 35.83
N GLU A 44 -10.81 45.70 35.35
CA GLU A 44 -9.97 44.96 34.41
C GLU A 44 -9.81 45.80 33.13
N LYS A 45 -8.58 46.18 32.82
CA LYS A 45 -8.20 46.62 31.48
C LYS A 45 -7.94 45.36 30.66
N GLU A 46 -8.70 45.17 29.58
CA GLU A 46 -8.35 44.21 28.53
C GLU A 46 -6.96 44.55 27.99
N ILE A 47 -6.02 43.63 28.16
CA ILE A 47 -4.72 43.68 27.48
C ILE A 47 -4.87 42.79 26.23
N SER A 48 -5.10 43.40 25.07
CA SER A 48 -4.95 42.70 23.79
C SER A 48 -3.46 42.57 23.49
N ILE A 49 -2.88 41.39 23.70
CA ILE A 49 -1.52 41.08 23.25
C ILE A 49 -1.61 40.72 21.76
N LYS A 50 -1.28 41.66 20.87
CA LYS A 50 -1.03 41.35 19.46
C LYS A 50 0.36 40.70 19.34
N MET A 51 0.44 39.37 19.43
CA MET A 51 1.63 38.65 18.97
C MET A 51 1.66 38.73 17.44
N LYS A 52 2.65 39.45 16.89
CA LYS A 52 2.95 39.45 15.47
C LYS A 52 4.02 38.37 15.25
N ILE A 53 3.62 37.23 14.69
CA ILE A 53 4.56 36.17 14.32
C ILE A 53 5.11 36.57 12.95
N GLU A 54 6.39 36.92 12.89
CA GLU A 54 7.07 37.20 11.63
C GLU A 54 7.52 35.87 11.01
N LEU A 55 6.88 35.48 9.92
CA LEU A 55 7.23 34.28 9.15
C LEU A 55 8.23 34.66 8.05
N THR A 56 9.22 33.81 7.84
CA THR A 56 10.11 33.92 6.66
C THR A 56 9.34 33.60 5.37
N GLU A 57 9.83 34.06 4.21
CA GLU A 57 9.19 33.78 2.90
C GLU A 57 8.94 32.28 2.69
N LYS A 58 9.86 31.43 3.14
CA LYS A 58 9.73 29.97 3.05
C LYS A 58 8.61 29.43 3.95
N GLU A 59 8.47 29.96 5.16
CA GLU A 59 7.41 29.56 6.10
C GLU A 59 6.05 30.07 5.66
N VAL A 60 5.97 31.26 5.06
CA VAL A 60 4.74 31.78 4.43
C VAL A 60 4.31 30.88 3.28
N LYS A 61 5.22 30.52 2.36
CA LYS A 61 4.90 29.60 1.25
C LYS A 61 4.41 28.23 1.75
N ALA A 62 5.10 27.63 2.71
CA ALA A 62 4.68 26.35 3.29
C ALA A 62 3.31 26.44 3.99
N THR A 63 3.03 27.56 4.65
CA THR A 63 1.74 27.81 5.29
C THR A 63 0.63 27.96 4.25
N LEU A 64 0.89 28.65 3.14
CA LEU A 64 -0.04 28.78 2.02
C LEU A 64 -0.34 27.42 1.37
N GLU A 65 0.68 26.59 1.15
CA GLU A 65 0.50 25.24 0.61
C GLU A 65 -0.37 24.36 1.53
N ILE A 66 -0.14 24.42 2.85
CA ILE A 66 -0.94 23.67 3.84
C ILE A 66 -2.38 24.19 3.90
N LEU A 67 -2.57 25.51 3.84
CA LEU A 67 -3.90 26.11 3.86
C LEU A 67 -4.69 25.79 2.59
N ALA A 68 -4.04 25.84 1.42
CA ALA A 68 -4.67 25.49 0.14
C ALA A 68 -5.05 24.00 0.07
N LEU A 69 -4.18 23.11 0.59
CA LEU A 69 -4.52 21.69 0.74
C LEU A 69 -5.72 21.49 1.69
N GLY A 70 -5.75 22.21 2.82
CA GLY A 70 -6.87 22.17 3.76
C GLY A 70 -8.16 22.70 3.14
N TYR A 71 -8.09 23.79 2.37
CA TYR A 71 -9.20 24.36 1.63
C TYR A 71 -9.79 23.36 0.63
N TYR A 72 -8.92 22.73 -0.17
CA TYR A 72 -9.30 21.72 -1.14
C TYR A 72 -9.99 20.51 -0.48
N ILE A 73 -9.41 19.97 0.61
CA ILE A 73 -9.98 18.85 1.36
C ILE A 73 -11.36 19.20 1.95
N VAL A 74 -11.51 20.41 2.51
CA VAL A 74 -12.79 20.86 3.08
C VAL A 74 -13.84 21.11 1.98
N GLY A 75 -13.42 21.59 0.80
CA GLY A 75 -14.27 21.79 -0.37
C GLY A 75 -14.80 20.48 -0.94
N GLU A 76 -13.91 19.52 -1.21
CA GLU A 76 -14.24 18.21 -1.79
C GLU A 76 -14.87 17.24 -0.77
N GLY A 77 -14.54 17.41 0.52
CA GLY A 77 -15.01 16.53 1.61
C GLY A 77 -16.45 16.77 2.06
N GLY A 78 -17.23 17.62 1.38
CA GLY A 78 -18.64 17.89 1.72
C GLY A 78 -18.85 18.58 3.09
N CYS A 79 -17.83 19.27 3.62
CA CYS A 79 -17.92 19.97 4.89
C CYS A 79 -18.89 21.17 4.84
N SER A 80 -19.37 21.62 6.00
CA SER A 80 -20.31 22.74 6.10
C SER A 80 -19.73 24.05 5.52
N GLN A 81 -20.58 24.86 4.89
CA GLN A 81 -20.21 26.16 4.33
C GLN A 81 -19.49 27.09 5.32
N GLU A 82 -19.75 26.94 6.62
CA GLU A 82 -19.11 27.73 7.67
C GLU A 82 -17.61 27.45 7.79
N LYS A 83 -17.20 26.17 7.71
CA LYS A 83 -15.77 25.82 7.76
C LYS A 83 -15.01 26.35 6.54
N ARG A 84 -15.66 26.36 5.37
CA ARG A 84 -15.05 26.89 4.14
C ARG A 84 -14.71 28.39 4.27
N LYS A 85 -15.61 29.16 4.88
CA LYS A 85 -15.39 30.60 5.15
C LYS A 85 -14.20 30.88 6.07
N ASP A 86 -13.95 30.01 7.04
CA ASP A 86 -12.78 30.15 7.93
C ASP A 86 -11.48 29.99 7.15
N TYR A 87 -11.42 29.05 6.20
CA TYR A 87 -10.27 28.85 5.33
C TYR A 87 -10.13 29.99 4.30
N ASP A 88 -11.22 30.45 3.68
CA ASP A 88 -11.22 31.62 2.78
C ASP A 88 -10.63 32.85 3.48
N SER A 89 -11.07 33.11 4.71
CA SER A 89 -10.57 34.22 5.51
C SER A 89 -9.10 34.04 5.91
N ALA A 90 -8.67 32.83 6.25
CA ALA A 90 -7.30 32.54 6.64
C ALA A 90 -6.33 32.70 5.45
N ILE A 91 -6.69 32.13 4.30
CA ILE A 91 -5.89 32.21 3.06
C ILE A 91 -5.76 33.66 2.63
N SER A 92 -6.87 34.40 2.53
CA SER A 92 -6.87 35.81 2.11
C SER A 92 -5.98 36.67 3.01
N LYS A 93 -5.98 36.40 4.31
CA LYS A 93 -5.16 37.13 5.28
C LYS A 93 -3.66 36.83 5.11
N VAL A 94 -3.29 35.56 4.98
CA VAL A 94 -1.88 35.16 4.79
C VAL A 94 -1.37 35.63 3.42
N PHE A 95 -2.18 35.53 2.38
CA PHE A 95 -1.84 36.01 1.03
C PHE A 95 -1.72 37.53 0.97
N GLY A 96 -2.61 38.25 1.66
CA GLY A 96 -2.52 39.69 1.80
C GLY A 96 -1.22 40.15 2.46
N GLU A 97 -0.81 39.49 3.55
CA GLU A 97 0.47 39.76 4.21
C GLU A 97 1.66 39.41 3.30
N TYR A 98 1.58 38.31 2.56
CA TYR A 98 2.60 37.91 1.59
C TYR A 98 2.79 38.93 0.47
N LEU A 99 1.71 39.35 -0.19
CA LEU A 99 1.75 40.34 -1.28
C LEU A 99 2.26 41.69 -0.78
N GLN A 100 1.83 42.14 0.41
CA GLN A 100 2.33 43.37 1.02
C GLN A 100 3.82 43.30 1.36
N SER A 101 4.36 42.11 1.65
CA SER A 101 5.80 41.91 1.88
C SER A 101 6.63 41.94 0.59
N MET A 102 6.03 41.61 -0.55
CA MET A 102 6.69 41.57 -1.86
C MET A 102 6.57 42.88 -2.63
N GLU A 103 5.49 43.63 -2.42
CA GLU A 103 5.23 44.88 -3.12
C GLU A 103 5.48 46.09 -2.21
N ASN A 104 6.32 47.02 -2.66
CA ASN A 104 6.56 48.30 -1.98
C ASN A 104 5.37 49.29 -2.11
N VAL A 105 4.18 48.82 -2.49
CA VAL A 105 2.99 49.61 -2.79
C VAL A 105 1.79 49.02 -2.05
N ALA A 106 0.85 49.86 -1.63
CA ALA A 106 -0.37 49.41 -0.97
C ALA A 106 -1.16 48.43 -1.87
N VAL A 107 -1.26 47.18 -1.43
CA VAL A 107 -2.06 46.14 -2.08
C VAL A 107 -3.53 46.38 -1.75
N THR A 108 -4.38 46.43 -2.77
CA THR A 108 -5.85 46.60 -2.58
C THR A 108 -6.51 45.25 -2.29
N GLU A 109 -7.64 45.25 -1.56
CA GLU A 109 -8.41 44.02 -1.28
C GLU A 109 -8.75 43.25 -2.56
N ARG A 110 -9.18 43.96 -3.60
CA ARG A 110 -9.49 43.36 -4.91
C ARG A 110 -8.28 42.67 -5.57
N LYS A 111 -7.07 43.18 -5.34
CA LYS A 111 -5.85 42.55 -5.85
C LYS A 111 -5.50 41.29 -5.05
N ILE A 112 -5.72 41.30 -3.74
CA ILE A 112 -5.56 40.11 -2.89
C ILE A 112 -6.54 39.02 -3.33
N GLU A 113 -7.81 39.37 -3.53
CA GLU A 113 -8.86 38.44 -3.99
C GLU A 113 -8.47 37.76 -5.31
N LEU A 114 -8.11 38.55 -6.34
CA LEU A 114 -7.72 38.01 -7.65
C LEU A 114 -6.46 37.12 -7.57
N SER A 115 -5.46 37.51 -6.78
CA SER A 115 -4.23 36.72 -6.62
C SER A 115 -4.44 35.45 -5.79
N VAL A 116 -5.39 35.46 -4.86
CA VAL A 116 -5.79 34.26 -4.12
C VAL A 116 -6.53 33.30 -5.06
N GLU A 117 -7.44 33.82 -5.88
CA GLU A 117 -8.18 33.02 -6.89
C GLU A 117 -7.20 32.35 -7.87
N GLU A 118 -6.29 33.12 -8.48
CA GLU A 118 -5.26 32.58 -9.39
C GLU A 118 -4.35 31.54 -8.72
N TYR A 119 -3.95 31.78 -7.47
CA TYR A 119 -3.14 30.81 -6.72
C TYR A 119 -3.90 29.52 -6.38
N LEU A 120 -5.18 29.64 -6.03
CA LEU A 120 -6.00 28.48 -5.72
C LEU A 120 -6.26 27.65 -6.98
N ASP A 121 -6.51 28.28 -8.13
CA ASP A 121 -6.66 27.59 -9.42
C ASP A 121 -5.39 26.80 -9.77
N ASP A 122 -4.19 27.41 -9.63
CA ASP A 122 -2.90 26.75 -9.88
C ASP A 122 -2.64 25.55 -8.95
N VAL A 123 -3.00 25.69 -7.67
CA VAL A 123 -2.86 24.64 -6.66
C VAL A 123 -3.87 23.53 -6.91
N GLU A 124 -5.12 23.86 -7.27
CA GLU A 124 -6.16 22.92 -7.63
C GLU A 124 -5.74 22.08 -8.83
N ASP A 125 -5.23 22.70 -9.91
CA ASP A 125 -4.68 22.01 -11.08
C ASP A 125 -3.54 21.03 -10.70
N CYS A 126 -2.67 21.43 -9.78
CA CYS A 126 -1.60 20.57 -9.28
C CYS A 126 -2.12 19.42 -8.41
N LEU A 127 -3.11 19.68 -7.55
CA LEU A 127 -3.75 18.69 -6.69
C LEU A 127 -4.57 17.70 -7.52
N GLU A 128 -5.29 18.15 -8.54
CA GLU A 128 -5.98 17.29 -9.50
C GLU A 128 -4.99 16.38 -10.23
N ARG A 129 -3.85 16.91 -10.69
CA ARG A 129 -2.79 16.09 -11.31
C ARG A 129 -2.19 15.10 -10.33
N TYR A 130 -2.01 15.47 -9.07
CA TYR A 130 -1.53 14.56 -8.03
C TYR A 130 -2.58 13.48 -7.70
N MET A 131 -3.86 13.84 -7.64
CA MET A 131 -4.98 12.94 -7.46
C MET A 131 -5.14 11.94 -8.59
N ARG A 132 -4.99 12.40 -9.84
CA ARG A 132 -4.94 11.53 -11.03
C ARG A 132 -3.77 10.54 -10.99
N ASN A 133 -2.72 10.84 -10.22
CA ASN A 133 -1.46 10.10 -10.20
C ASN A 133 -1.11 9.57 -8.79
N ASN A 134 -2.03 8.89 -8.09
CA ASN A 134 -1.78 8.03 -6.89
C ASN A 134 -2.33 8.53 -5.53
N LEU A 135 -3.13 9.60 -5.41
CA LEU A 135 -3.64 9.98 -4.07
C LEU A 135 -4.56 8.90 -3.49
N LEU A 136 -5.49 8.37 -4.29
CA LEU A 136 -6.45 7.38 -3.84
C LEU A 136 -5.75 6.08 -3.40
N ASP A 137 -4.74 5.64 -4.15
CA ASP A 137 -3.92 4.48 -3.81
C ASP A 137 -3.21 4.67 -2.47
N ASN A 138 -2.58 5.84 -2.26
CA ASN A 138 -1.88 6.13 -1.01
C ASN A 138 -2.83 6.20 0.20
N ILE A 139 -4.06 6.71 0.01
CA ILE A 139 -5.07 6.75 1.06
C ILE A 139 -5.60 5.35 1.35
N ALA A 140 -5.89 4.57 0.31
CA ALA A 140 -6.33 3.19 0.45
C ALA A 140 -5.30 2.35 1.23
N ALA A 141 -4.01 2.46 0.88
CA ALA A 141 -2.92 1.80 1.57
C ALA A 141 -2.82 2.25 3.04
N ALA A 142 -2.92 3.56 3.32
CA ALA A 142 -2.86 4.08 4.68
C ALA A 142 -4.05 3.63 5.55
N LEU A 143 -5.25 3.55 4.97
CA LEU A 143 -6.45 3.05 5.66
C LEU A 143 -6.35 1.54 5.92
N ALA A 144 -5.82 0.78 4.97
CA ALA A 144 -5.54 -0.64 5.14
C ALA A 144 -4.49 -0.88 6.23
N ASP A 145 -3.39 -0.13 6.24
CA ASP A 145 -2.34 -0.22 7.26
C ASP A 145 -2.83 0.17 8.65
N TYR A 146 -3.74 1.14 8.75
CA TYR A 146 -4.36 1.52 10.01
C TYR A 146 -5.19 0.36 10.60
N GLN A 147 -5.98 -0.31 9.77
CA GLN A 147 -6.88 -1.38 10.20
C GLN A 147 -6.14 -2.72 10.39
N TYR A 148 -5.26 -3.07 9.45
CA TYR A 148 -4.51 -4.31 9.39
C TYR A 148 -3.01 -4.01 9.29
N SER A 149 -2.45 -3.46 10.36
CA SER A 149 -1.00 -3.21 10.43
C SER A 149 -0.21 -4.50 10.25
N VAL A 150 0.71 -4.49 9.28
CA VAL A 150 1.68 -5.56 9.04
C VAL A 150 3.05 -5.11 9.53
N LYS A 151 3.66 -5.86 10.45
CA LYS A 151 5.00 -5.54 10.96
C LYS A 151 6.10 -6.26 10.19
N ASP A 152 5.80 -7.46 9.73
CA ASP A 152 6.72 -8.29 8.97
C ASP A 152 5.96 -9.12 7.91
N TYR A 153 6.17 -8.74 6.66
CA TYR A 153 5.55 -9.34 5.49
C TYR A 153 5.91 -10.83 5.28
N ILE A 154 6.99 -11.32 5.89
CA ILE A 154 7.44 -12.70 5.72
C ILE A 154 6.72 -13.64 6.69
N THR A 155 6.45 -13.17 7.92
CA THR A 155 5.91 -14.01 9.00
C THR A 155 4.41 -13.81 9.21
N GLU A 156 3.87 -12.64 8.87
CA GLU A 156 2.46 -12.29 9.07
C GLU A 156 1.63 -12.45 7.78
N VAL A 157 1.78 -13.58 7.07
CA VAL A 157 1.19 -13.80 5.73
C VAL A 157 -0.34 -13.63 5.71
N GLU A 158 -1.06 -14.12 6.72
CA GLU A 158 -2.52 -13.96 6.81
C GLU A 158 -2.91 -12.48 7.02
N GLN A 159 -2.18 -11.77 7.89
CA GLN A 159 -2.42 -10.34 8.15
C GLN A 159 -2.12 -9.49 6.92
N TYR A 160 -1.04 -9.81 6.21
CA TYR A 160 -0.70 -9.19 4.95
C TYR A 160 -1.78 -9.40 3.88
N SER A 161 -2.32 -10.61 3.78
CA SER A 161 -3.41 -10.90 2.84
C SER A 161 -4.67 -10.09 3.17
N LYS A 162 -5.02 -9.96 4.45
CA LYS A 162 -6.15 -9.10 4.87
C LYS A 162 -5.91 -7.62 4.60
N ASN A 163 -4.69 -7.15 4.80
CA ASN A 163 -4.28 -5.78 4.47
C ASN A 163 -4.46 -5.49 2.97
N GLN A 164 -4.00 -6.36 2.08
CA GLN A 164 -4.18 -6.18 0.64
C GLN A 164 -5.66 -6.17 0.22
N ILE A 165 -6.47 -7.09 0.78
CA ILE A 165 -7.92 -7.11 0.53
C ILE A 165 -8.57 -5.81 0.99
N ALA A 166 -8.18 -5.31 2.17
CA ALA A 166 -8.66 -4.05 2.71
C ALA A 166 -8.26 -2.85 1.82
N GLU A 167 -7.02 -2.81 1.34
CA GLU A 167 -6.52 -1.78 0.43
C GLU A 167 -7.35 -1.73 -0.86
N ASP A 168 -7.56 -2.89 -1.50
CA ASP A 168 -8.39 -3.00 -2.70
C ASP A 168 -9.84 -2.54 -2.46
N MET A 169 -10.41 -2.92 -1.32
CA MET A 169 -11.77 -2.52 -0.94
C MET A 169 -11.87 -1.01 -0.71
N TYR A 170 -10.91 -0.40 -0.01
CA TYR A 170 -10.85 1.05 0.17
C TYR A 170 -10.66 1.76 -1.17
N LEU A 171 -9.77 1.26 -2.02
CA LEU A 171 -9.50 1.85 -3.34
C LEU A 171 -10.75 1.86 -4.22
N ARG A 172 -11.52 0.76 -4.26
CA ARG A 172 -12.79 0.71 -5.01
C ARG A 172 -13.77 1.77 -4.52
N VAL A 173 -13.96 1.86 -3.20
CA VAL A 173 -14.89 2.83 -2.60
C VAL A 173 -14.43 4.27 -2.84
N LEU A 174 -13.13 4.55 -2.72
CA LEU A 174 -12.52 5.86 -2.99
C LEU A 174 -12.59 6.23 -4.47
N THR A 175 -12.47 5.26 -5.38
CA THR A 175 -12.61 5.47 -6.83
C THR A 175 -14.04 5.84 -7.20
N GLU A 176 -15.03 5.18 -6.59
CA GLU A 176 -16.45 5.41 -6.88
C GLU A 176 -16.99 6.71 -6.25
N LYS A 177 -16.60 7.01 -5.01
CA LYS A 177 -17.19 8.09 -4.21
C LYS A 177 -16.24 9.28 -3.98
N GLY A 178 -15.02 9.21 -4.50
CA GLY A 178 -14.00 10.22 -4.31
C GLY A 178 -13.54 10.35 -2.84
N MET A 179 -12.92 11.48 -2.53
CA MET A 179 -12.33 11.77 -1.21
C MET A 179 -13.37 11.83 -0.08
N SER A 180 -14.65 12.06 -0.40
CA SER A 180 -15.75 12.02 0.57
C SER A 180 -15.88 10.66 1.26
N ALA A 181 -15.41 9.58 0.61
CA ALA A 181 -15.51 8.22 1.10
C ALA A 181 -14.57 7.91 2.27
N VAL A 182 -13.54 8.71 2.51
CA VAL A 182 -12.60 8.55 3.63
C VAL A 182 -13.29 8.59 4.99
N HIS A 183 -14.44 9.27 5.07
CA HIS A 183 -15.24 9.40 6.30
C HIS A 183 -16.48 8.52 6.34
N ILE A 184 -16.70 7.70 5.30
CA ILE A 184 -17.86 6.82 5.22
C ILE A 184 -17.51 5.49 5.87
N GLU A 185 -18.30 5.07 6.85
CA GLU A 185 -18.26 3.69 7.33
C GLU A 185 -18.64 2.76 6.18
N ILE A 186 -17.71 1.90 5.76
CA ILE A 186 -18.02 0.85 4.79
C ILE A 186 -18.85 -0.21 5.53
N ALA A 187 -20.10 -0.37 5.11
CA ALA A 187 -20.99 -1.36 5.70
C ALA A 187 -20.40 -2.77 5.60
N ASP A 188 -20.50 -3.51 6.70
CA ASP A 188 -20.05 -4.90 6.85
C ASP A 188 -18.57 -5.11 6.43
N PHE A 189 -17.73 -4.08 6.56
CA PHE A 189 -16.34 -4.10 6.08
C PHE A 189 -15.56 -5.30 6.60
N GLU A 190 -15.58 -5.52 7.92
CA GLU A 190 -14.86 -6.63 8.55
C GLU A 190 -15.41 -7.99 8.08
N GLU A 191 -16.73 -8.12 7.91
CA GLU A 191 -17.32 -9.36 7.42
C GLU A 191 -16.89 -9.64 5.98
N ARG A 192 -16.91 -8.61 5.12
CA ARG A 192 -16.50 -8.69 3.72
C ARG A 192 -15.02 -9.00 3.56
N VAL A 193 -14.13 -8.35 4.32
CA VAL A 193 -12.69 -8.67 4.33
C VAL A 193 -12.48 -10.13 4.73
N ASN A 194 -13.17 -10.61 5.76
CA ASN A 194 -13.04 -12.00 6.20
C ASN A 194 -13.62 -13.00 5.18
N GLN A 195 -14.74 -12.70 4.52
CA GLN A 195 -15.31 -13.53 3.46
C GLN A 195 -14.35 -13.62 2.25
N GLU A 196 -13.83 -12.50 1.76
CA GLU A 196 -12.87 -12.48 0.65
C GLU A 196 -11.56 -13.19 1.05
N PHE A 197 -11.11 -13.04 2.29
CA PHE A 197 -9.93 -13.75 2.81
C PHE A 197 -10.15 -15.27 2.84
N GLN A 198 -11.29 -15.77 3.31
CA GLN A 198 -11.58 -17.20 3.30
C GLN A 198 -11.67 -17.75 1.87
N ALA A 199 -12.34 -17.03 0.96
CA ALA A 199 -12.39 -17.42 -0.44
C ALA A 199 -10.99 -17.46 -1.08
N HIS A 200 -10.12 -16.50 -0.75
CA HIS A 200 -8.74 -16.48 -1.21
C HIS A 200 -7.94 -17.67 -0.67
N LYS A 201 -8.10 -17.98 0.63
CA LYS A 201 -7.44 -19.11 1.29
C LYS A 201 -7.89 -20.46 0.69
N GLU A 202 -9.19 -20.67 0.53
CA GLU A 202 -9.75 -21.87 -0.08
C GLU A 202 -9.26 -22.04 -1.53
N ASN A 203 -9.19 -20.95 -2.30
CA ASN A 203 -8.65 -20.98 -3.66
C ASN A 203 -7.15 -21.33 -3.68
N ILE A 204 -6.34 -20.79 -2.77
CA ILE A 204 -4.92 -21.15 -2.66
C ILE A 204 -4.77 -22.63 -2.33
N GLU A 205 -5.52 -23.14 -1.35
CA GLU A 205 -5.47 -24.55 -0.96
C GLU A 205 -5.91 -25.46 -2.11
N LYS A 206 -7.01 -25.11 -2.80
CA LYS A 206 -7.50 -25.82 -3.99
C LYS A 206 -6.44 -25.84 -5.09
N VAL A 207 -5.89 -24.68 -5.47
CA VAL A 207 -4.87 -24.57 -6.53
C VAL A 207 -3.59 -25.32 -6.13
N THR A 208 -3.21 -25.32 -4.85
CA THR A 208 -2.05 -26.06 -4.35
C THR A 208 -2.26 -27.57 -4.47
N GLY A 209 -3.46 -28.06 -4.12
CA GLY A 209 -3.85 -29.45 -4.32
C GLY A 209 -3.82 -29.85 -5.80
N LEU A 210 -4.41 -29.03 -6.67
CA LEU A 210 -4.41 -29.25 -8.12
C LEU A 210 -2.99 -29.25 -8.72
N LYS A 211 -2.11 -28.33 -8.28
CA LYS A 211 -0.70 -28.30 -8.70
C LYS A 211 0.04 -29.55 -8.26
N LYS A 212 -0.22 -30.05 -7.05
CA LYS A 212 0.43 -31.26 -6.54
C LYS A 212 0.06 -32.47 -7.39
N GLU A 213 -1.24 -32.67 -7.65
CA GLU A 213 -1.72 -33.76 -8.53
C GLU A 213 -1.11 -33.65 -9.94
N ALA A 214 -1.14 -32.45 -10.52
CA ALA A 214 -0.58 -32.22 -11.86
C ALA A 214 0.93 -32.50 -11.90
N ASN A 215 1.68 -32.10 -10.88
CA ASN A 215 3.12 -32.35 -10.78
C ASN A 215 3.43 -33.84 -10.65
N GLU A 216 2.66 -34.60 -9.86
CA GLU A 216 2.83 -36.05 -9.72
C GLU A 216 2.68 -36.74 -11.09
N LYS A 217 1.58 -36.46 -11.81
CA LYS A 217 1.37 -36.98 -13.18
C LYS A 217 2.43 -36.50 -14.17
N PHE A 218 2.91 -35.26 -14.03
CA PHE A 218 3.94 -34.71 -14.91
C PHE A 218 5.29 -35.42 -14.73
N LEU A 219 5.65 -35.76 -13.49
CA LEU A 219 6.86 -36.53 -13.20
C LEU A 219 6.74 -37.96 -13.75
N GLU A 220 5.60 -38.61 -13.56
CA GLU A 220 5.32 -39.94 -14.13
C GLU A 220 5.45 -39.94 -15.66
N ALA A 221 4.88 -38.93 -16.33
CA ALA A 221 4.98 -38.77 -17.79
C ALA A 221 6.41 -38.55 -18.26
N ILE A 222 7.20 -37.74 -17.54
CA ILE A 222 8.64 -37.56 -17.85
C ILE A 222 9.40 -38.88 -17.74
N VAL A 223 9.17 -39.65 -16.68
CA VAL A 223 9.84 -40.94 -16.48
C VAL A 223 9.46 -41.92 -17.59
N ALA A 224 8.18 -42.04 -17.92
CA ALA A 224 7.69 -42.87 -19.02
C ALA A 224 8.37 -42.48 -20.34
N ARG A 225 8.38 -41.18 -20.65
CA ARG A 225 9.00 -40.69 -21.89
C ARG A 225 10.49 -40.95 -21.96
N ILE A 226 11.22 -40.83 -20.85
CA ILE A 226 12.66 -41.16 -20.84
C ILE A 226 12.87 -42.66 -21.12
N TYR A 227 12.05 -43.55 -20.55
CA TYR A 227 12.14 -44.98 -20.82
C TYR A 227 11.81 -45.35 -22.27
N GLU A 228 10.84 -44.70 -22.89
CA GLU A 228 10.54 -44.86 -24.32
C GLU A 228 11.73 -44.44 -25.18
N LEU A 229 12.33 -43.28 -24.91
CA LEU A 229 13.51 -42.81 -25.64
C LEU A 229 14.70 -43.76 -25.46
N LEU A 230 14.90 -44.32 -24.26
CA LEU A 230 15.91 -45.36 -24.05
C LEU A 230 15.65 -46.58 -24.94
N ALA A 231 14.39 -47.02 -25.06
CA ALA A 231 14.01 -48.14 -25.91
C ALA A 231 14.18 -47.83 -27.41
N GLU A 232 13.71 -46.66 -27.87
CA GLU A 232 13.83 -46.18 -29.26
C GLU A 232 15.29 -46.08 -29.71
N HIS A 233 16.18 -45.62 -28.81
CA HIS A 233 17.60 -45.48 -29.09
C HIS A 233 18.44 -46.70 -28.73
N HIS A 234 17.82 -47.79 -28.26
CA HIS A 234 18.50 -48.99 -27.77
C HIS A 234 19.61 -48.69 -26.76
N MET A 235 19.33 -47.78 -25.82
CA MET A 235 20.27 -47.22 -24.87
C MET A 235 19.98 -47.68 -23.44
N THR A 236 21.00 -47.93 -22.63
CA THR A 236 20.82 -48.17 -21.18
C THR A 236 20.81 -46.86 -20.38
N VAL A 237 20.36 -46.93 -19.12
CA VAL A 237 20.37 -45.77 -18.22
C VAL A 237 21.80 -45.26 -17.96
N GLU A 238 22.77 -46.18 -17.85
CA GLU A 238 24.19 -45.85 -17.68
C GLU A 238 24.73 -45.10 -18.90
N GLU A 239 24.41 -45.58 -20.11
CA GLU A 239 24.81 -44.92 -21.35
C GLU A 239 24.16 -43.53 -21.49
N LEU A 240 22.91 -43.38 -21.09
CA LEU A 240 22.25 -42.07 -21.06
C LEU A 240 22.92 -41.13 -20.08
N SER A 241 23.26 -41.60 -18.88
CA SER A 241 24.02 -40.84 -17.87
C SER A 241 25.35 -40.34 -18.44
N GLU A 242 26.14 -41.22 -19.07
CA GLU A 242 27.42 -40.86 -19.69
C GLU A 242 27.27 -39.82 -20.81
N ARG A 243 26.34 -40.05 -21.74
CA ARG A 243 26.16 -39.20 -22.93
C ARG A 243 25.55 -37.84 -22.60
N SER A 244 24.57 -37.80 -21.69
CA SER A 244 23.91 -36.56 -21.23
C SER A 244 24.75 -35.74 -20.25
N ARG A 245 25.78 -36.35 -19.65
CA ARG A 245 26.55 -35.78 -18.52
C ARG A 245 25.65 -35.44 -17.33
N ILE A 246 24.64 -36.26 -17.08
CA ILE A 246 23.86 -36.29 -15.85
C ILE A 246 24.41 -37.45 -15.04
N SER A 247 24.75 -37.24 -13.77
CA SER A 247 25.31 -38.34 -12.98
C SER A 247 24.25 -39.43 -12.77
N LEU A 248 24.69 -40.69 -12.80
CA LEU A 248 23.81 -41.84 -12.61
C LEU A 248 22.94 -41.74 -11.34
N PRO A 249 23.43 -41.29 -10.17
CA PRO A 249 22.58 -41.12 -8.99
C PRO A 249 21.41 -40.14 -9.21
N ILE A 250 21.65 -39.02 -9.89
CA ILE A 250 20.62 -38.02 -10.19
C ILE A 250 19.63 -38.59 -11.22
N LEU A 251 20.13 -39.27 -12.26
CA LEU A 251 19.28 -39.89 -13.27
C LEU A 251 18.41 -41.00 -12.67
N SER A 252 18.95 -41.82 -11.79
CA SER A 252 18.20 -42.84 -11.05
C SER A 252 17.15 -42.24 -10.12
N GLU A 253 17.44 -41.11 -9.48
CA GLU A 253 16.45 -40.39 -8.66
C GLU A 253 15.28 -39.88 -9.51
N ILE A 254 15.57 -39.29 -10.68
CA ILE A 254 14.55 -38.88 -11.65
C ILE A 254 13.69 -40.06 -12.08
N LEU A 255 14.34 -41.15 -12.53
CA LEU A 255 13.64 -42.35 -13.03
C LEU A 255 12.87 -43.10 -11.95
N SER A 256 13.17 -42.88 -10.67
CA SER A 256 12.39 -43.42 -9.56
C SER A 256 11.05 -42.71 -9.34
N GLY A 257 10.83 -41.55 -9.96
CA GLY A 257 9.63 -40.72 -9.77
C GLY A 257 9.58 -39.98 -8.43
N ASN A 258 10.53 -40.22 -7.52
CA ASN A 258 10.53 -39.66 -6.16
C ASN A 258 11.34 -38.37 -6.00
N CYS A 259 11.72 -37.72 -7.11
CA CYS A 259 12.48 -36.48 -7.05
C CYS A 259 11.57 -35.30 -6.65
N ASN A 260 12.12 -34.32 -5.89
CA ASN A 260 11.40 -33.09 -5.50
C ASN A 260 11.23 -32.07 -6.65
N GLY A 261 11.42 -32.52 -7.89
CA GLY A 261 11.41 -31.70 -9.10
C GLY A 261 12.61 -32.01 -10.00
N ILE A 262 12.42 -31.74 -11.28
CA ILE A 262 13.44 -31.96 -12.31
C ILE A 262 13.84 -30.60 -12.88
N GLU A 263 15.14 -30.30 -12.87
CA GLU A 263 15.63 -29.09 -13.51
C GLU A 263 15.44 -29.20 -15.03
N TRP A 264 14.87 -28.15 -15.65
CA TRP A 264 14.69 -28.08 -17.10
C TRP A 264 15.99 -28.31 -17.89
N GLY A 265 17.13 -27.93 -17.33
CA GLY A 265 18.45 -28.17 -17.91
C GLY A 265 18.78 -29.67 -18.06
N MET A 266 18.24 -30.53 -17.19
CA MET A 266 18.42 -31.98 -17.26
C MET A 266 17.58 -32.57 -18.40
N ILE A 267 16.32 -32.16 -18.53
CA ILE A 267 15.45 -32.58 -19.64
C ILE A 267 16.07 -32.16 -20.98
N ASN A 268 16.55 -30.92 -21.10
CA ASN A 268 17.23 -30.45 -22.31
C ASN A 268 18.48 -31.27 -22.67
N LYS A 269 19.24 -31.74 -21.67
CA LYS A 269 20.39 -32.63 -21.91
C LYS A 269 19.94 -33.99 -22.44
N ILE A 270 18.87 -34.56 -21.89
CA ILE A 270 18.28 -35.82 -22.36
C ILE A 270 17.79 -35.68 -23.80
N CYS A 271 16.99 -34.65 -24.10
CA CYS A 271 16.52 -34.34 -25.45
C CYS A 271 17.67 -34.28 -26.47
N LYS A 272 18.74 -33.55 -26.14
CA LYS A 272 19.94 -33.43 -27.00
C LYS A 272 20.63 -34.77 -27.23
N THR A 273 20.74 -35.61 -26.21
CA THR A 273 21.32 -36.96 -26.32
C THR A 273 20.50 -37.85 -27.24
N CYS A 274 19.17 -37.72 -27.20
CA CYS A 274 18.22 -38.46 -28.04
C CYS A 274 17.95 -37.76 -29.39
N CYS A 275 18.67 -36.68 -29.72
CA CYS A 275 18.50 -35.92 -30.96
C CYS A 275 17.06 -35.42 -31.24
N ILE A 276 16.29 -35.18 -30.17
CA ILE A 276 14.96 -34.56 -30.25
C ILE A 276 15.01 -33.15 -29.69
N ASN A 277 14.05 -32.32 -30.10
CA ASN A 277 13.86 -31.02 -29.51
C ASN A 277 12.94 -31.08 -28.29
N PHE A 278 12.87 -29.96 -27.57
CA PHE A 278 12.10 -29.89 -26.33
C PHE A 278 10.60 -30.01 -26.56
N ALA A 279 10.07 -29.48 -27.67
CA ALA A 279 8.64 -29.59 -27.96
C ALA A 279 8.25 -31.05 -28.25
N GLU A 280 9.06 -31.76 -29.03
CA GLU A 280 8.87 -33.19 -29.35
C GLU A 280 8.86 -34.08 -28.09
N PHE A 281 9.58 -33.69 -27.04
CA PHE A 281 9.56 -34.42 -25.77
C PHE A 281 8.20 -34.34 -25.07
N PHE A 282 7.50 -33.20 -25.15
CA PHE A 282 6.22 -32.97 -24.45
C PHE A 282 4.98 -33.20 -25.31
N THR A 283 5.13 -33.40 -26.62
CA THR A 283 4.01 -33.74 -27.52
C THR A 283 3.66 -35.23 -27.52
N ASP A 284 4.33 -36.02 -26.69
CA ASP A 284 4.13 -37.46 -26.60
C ASP A 284 2.86 -37.83 -25.83
N ASP A 285 2.26 -38.96 -26.18
CA ASP A 285 1.03 -39.48 -25.58
C ASP A 285 1.15 -39.67 -24.06
N ALA A 286 2.37 -39.90 -23.54
CA ALA A 286 2.64 -39.96 -22.11
C ALA A 286 2.18 -38.71 -21.33
N PHE A 287 2.07 -37.54 -22.00
CA PHE A 287 1.64 -36.29 -21.37
C PHE A 287 0.13 -36.02 -21.49
N GLU A 288 -0.65 -36.80 -22.25
CA GLU A 288 -2.10 -36.57 -22.40
C GLU A 288 -2.81 -36.53 -21.04
N GLY A 289 -2.52 -37.51 -20.17
CA GLY A 289 -3.10 -37.59 -18.82
C GLY A 289 -2.73 -36.40 -17.91
N VAL A 290 -1.63 -35.70 -18.19
CA VAL A 290 -1.24 -34.47 -17.50
C VAL A 290 -2.12 -33.31 -17.95
N TYR A 291 -2.26 -33.13 -19.27
CA TYR A 291 -3.08 -32.05 -19.84
C TYR A 291 -4.58 -32.23 -19.54
N GLU A 292 -4.99 -33.45 -19.20
CA GLU A 292 -6.34 -33.74 -18.75
C GLU A 292 -6.62 -33.41 -17.28
N THR A 293 -5.61 -33.04 -16.49
CA THR A 293 -5.81 -32.67 -15.07
C THR A 293 -6.61 -31.38 -14.95
N ALA A 294 -7.36 -31.27 -13.84
CA ALA A 294 -8.16 -30.09 -13.54
C ALA A 294 -7.31 -28.79 -13.49
N PHE A 295 -6.03 -28.88 -13.11
CA PHE A 295 -5.10 -27.74 -13.13
C PHE A 295 -4.94 -27.12 -14.53
N PHE A 296 -4.83 -27.94 -15.59
CA PHE A 296 -4.66 -27.45 -16.96
C PHE A 296 -5.98 -27.18 -17.70
N LYS A 297 -7.08 -27.78 -17.23
CA LYS A 297 -8.44 -27.59 -17.77
C LYS A 297 -9.14 -26.33 -17.23
N GLU A 298 -8.84 -25.89 -16.01
CA GLU A 298 -9.33 -24.61 -15.47
C GLU A 298 -8.60 -23.44 -16.16
N LYS A 299 -9.09 -23.03 -17.34
CA LYS A 299 -8.74 -21.75 -18.01
C LYS A 299 -9.97 -20.86 -18.11
#